data_AF-A0A229SXR9-F1
#
_entry.id   AF-A0A229SXR9-F1
#
_cell.length_a   1.000
_cell.length_b   1.000
_cell.length_c   1.000
_cell.angle_alpha   90.00
_cell.angle_beta   90.00
_cell.angle_gamma   90.00
#
_symmetry.space_group_name_H-M   'P 1'
#
loop_
_entity.id
_entity.type
_entity.pdbx_description
1 polymer ?
#
loop_
_entity_poly.entity_id
_entity_poly.type
_entity_poly.pdbx_seq_one_letter_code
_entity_poly.pdbx_strand_id
1 'polypeptide(L)' 'MNDQRQVLVRAESRRVTVPDLGGSHETLSYPGVTLTRVIAGIPDDETWLPMGDRPTEGDDEVLIAALREAFLWRIGLH' A
#
# COMPACT_ATOMS: atom_id res chain seq x y z
N MET A 1 19.65 -15.41 14.10
CA MET A 1 19.00 -14.57 13.07
C MET A 1 17.64 -14.20 13.60
N ASN A 2 17.26 -12.92 13.52
CA ASN A 2 15.97 -12.47 14.03
C ASN A 2 14.95 -12.59 12.90
N ASP A 3 14.30 -13.75 12.76
CA ASP A 3 13.31 -14.01 11.70
C ASP A 3 11.95 -13.34 11.99
N GLN A 4 11.98 -12.24 12.75
CA GLN A 4 10.79 -11.49 13.12
C GLN A 4 10.15 -10.88 11.87
N ARG A 5 8.94 -11.35 11.58
CA ARG A 5 8.07 -10.80 10.54
C ARG A 5 7.28 -9.63 11.10
N GLN A 6 7.25 -8.54 10.36
CA GLN A 6 6.53 -7.31 10.72
C GLN A 6 5.75 -6.81 9.51
N VAL A 7 4.63 -6.15 9.77
CA VAL A 7 3.84 -5.47 8.74
C VAL A 7 3.85 -3.99 9.11
N LEU A 8 4.41 -3.17 8.24
CA LEU A 8 4.35 -1.72 8.33
C LEU A 8 3.17 -1.21 7.50
N VAL A 9 2.42 -0.28 8.06
CA VAL A 9 1.26 0.34 7.41
C VAL A 9 1.51 1.83 7.36
N ARG A 10 1.47 2.41 6.15
CA ARG A 10 1.68 3.84 5.93
C ARG A 10 0.58 4.40 5.05
N ALA A 11 -0.18 5.37 5.54
CA ALA A 11 -1.05 6.19 4.71
C ALA A 11 -0.20 7.22 3.95
N GLU A 12 -0.27 7.22 2.63
CA GLU A 12 0.48 8.15 1.77
C GLU A 12 -0.22 8.44 0.45
N SER A 13 0.05 9.60 -0.14
CA SER A 13 -0.41 9.92 -1.49
C SER A 13 0.69 9.66 -2.51
N ARG A 14 0.40 8.87 -3.56
CA ARG A 14 1.30 8.73 -4.71
C ARG A 14 0.99 9.80 -5.74
N ARG A 15 2.02 10.50 -6.21
CA ARG A 15 1.91 11.50 -7.28
C ARG A 15 2.29 10.87 -8.61
N VAL A 16 1.43 11.04 -9.61
CA VAL A 16 1.67 10.57 -10.97
C VAL A 16 1.64 11.78 -11.89
N THR A 17 2.72 11.96 -12.63
CA THR A 17 2.80 13.01 -13.65
C THR A 17 2.51 12.40 -15.01
N VAL A 18 1.48 12.89 -15.69
CA VAL A 18 1.07 12.45 -17.02
C VAL A 18 1.28 13.57 -18.05
N PRO A 19 1.78 13.26 -19.26
CA PRO A 19 1.88 14.23 -20.32
C PRO A 19 0.49 14.56 -20.87
N ASP A 20 0.20 15.85 -20.97
CA ASP A 20 -1.03 16.39 -21.56
C ASP A 20 -0.84 16.63 -23.08
N LEU A 21 -1.94 16.60 -23.83
CA LEU A 21 -1.98 16.72 -25.30
C LEU A 21 -1.36 18.04 -25.81
N GLY A 22 -1.25 19.06 -24.95
CA GLY A 22 -0.63 20.35 -25.26
C GLY A 22 0.88 20.47 -24.94
N GLY A 23 1.55 19.39 -24.54
CA GLY A 23 2.95 19.42 -24.09
C GLY A 23 3.13 19.96 -22.66
N SER A 24 2.03 20.13 -21.93
CA SER A 24 2.03 20.38 -20.49
C SER A 24 2.11 19.06 -19.71
N HIS A 25 2.42 19.11 -18.42
CA HIS A 25 2.40 17.93 -17.55
C HIS A 25 1.36 18.15 -16.45
N GLU A 26 0.41 17.23 -16.33
CA GLU A 26 -0.54 17.22 -15.23
C GLU A 26 -0.01 16.31 -14.12
N THR A 27 0.01 16.80 -12.88
CA THR A 27 0.38 15.98 -11.71
C THR A 27 -0.89 15.65 -10.93
N LEU A 28 -1.24 14.37 -10.91
CA LEU A 28 -2.36 13.82 -10.17
C LEU A 28 -1.86 13.23 -8.85
N SER A 29 -2.62 13.41 -7.78
CA SER A 29 -2.30 12.89 -6.45
C SER A 29 -3.35 11.88 -6.04
N TYR A 30 -2.94 10.64 -5.79
CA TYR A 30 -3.82 9.55 -5.39
C TYR A 30 -3.54 9.19 -3.94
N PRO A 31 -4.49 9.40 -3.01
CA PRO A 31 -4.36 8.88 -1.65
C PRO A 31 -4.26 7.36 -1.67
N GLY A 32 -3.68 6.79 -0.63
CA GLY A 32 -3.54 5.34 -0.54
C GLY A 32 -2.91 4.88 0.76
N VAL A 33 -2.85 3.56 0.91
CA VAL A 33 -2.19 2.89 2.03
C VAL A 33 -1.16 1.92 1.47
N THR A 34 0.09 2.05 1.93
CA THR A 34 1.18 1.13 1.63
C THR A 34 1.32 0.15 2.77
N LEU A 35 1.27 -1.14 2.44
CA LEU A 35 1.59 -2.26 3.31
C LEU A 35 2.96 -2.79 2.94
N THR A 36 3.91 -2.77 3.87
CA THR A 36 5.24 -3.32 3.67
C THR A 36 5.46 -4.50 4.61
N ARG A 37 5.73 -5.67 4.03
CA ARG A 37 6.18 -6.86 4.77
C ARG A 37 7.67 -6.73 5.03
N VAL A 38 8.09 -6.99 6.26
CA VAL A 38 9.47 -6.81 6.70
C VAL A 38 9.94 -8.06 7.43
N ILE A 39 11.07 -8.63 7.03
CA ILE A 39 11.72 -9.77 7.68
C ILE A 39 13.05 -9.29 8.25
N ALA A 40 13.28 -9.49 9.54
CA ALA A 40 14.54 -9.12 10.18
C ALA A 40 14.92 -7.62 10.00
N GLY A 41 13.92 -6.75 9.85
CA GLY A 41 14.12 -5.30 9.59
C GLY A 41 14.35 -4.95 8.12
N ILE A 42 14.34 -5.92 7.20
CA ILE A 42 14.51 -5.72 5.76
C ILE A 42 13.14 -5.81 5.07
N PRO A 43 12.73 -4.81 4.27
CA PRO A 43 11.53 -4.91 3.43
C PRO A 43 11.62 -6.10 2.47
N ASP A 44 10.64 -6.98 2.55
CA ASP A 44 10.51 -8.20 1.74
C ASP A 44 9.55 -7.97 0.57
N ASP A 45 8.40 -7.35 0.83
CA ASP A 45 7.37 -7.09 -0.16
C ASP A 45 6.61 -5.79 0.17
N GLU A 46 6.13 -5.11 -0.86
CA GLU A 46 5.36 -3.86 -0.74
C GLU A 46 4.12 -3.90 -1.63
N THR A 47 2.96 -3.65 -1.03
CA THR A 47 1.69 -3.50 -1.73
C THR A 47 1.11 -2.12 -1.44
N TRP A 48 0.77 -1.36 -2.49
CA TRP A 48 0.07 -0.09 -2.36
C TRP A 48 -1.38 -0.24 -2.80
N LEU A 49 -2.28 0.24 -1.94
CA LEU A 49 -3.72 0.21 -2.15
C LEU A 49 -4.18 1.66 -2.38
N PRO A 50 -4.67 1.99 -3.58
CA PRO A 50 -5.24 3.30 -3.83
C PRO A 50 -6.50 3.47 -2.99
N MET A 51 -6.59 4.59 -2.29
CA MET A 51 -7.78 5.04 -1.60
C MET A 51 -8.26 6.24 -2.40
N GLY A 52 -9.49 6.21 -2.94
CA GLY A 52 -10.04 7.37 -3.62
C GLY A 52 -9.99 8.63 -2.74
N ASP A 53 -10.09 9.82 -3.32
CA ASP A 53 -10.12 11.09 -2.57
C ASP A 53 -11.21 11.11 -1.49
N ARG A 54 -12.27 10.33 -1.71
CA ARG A 54 -13.26 9.94 -0.70
C ARG A 54 -13.33 8.41 -0.68
N PRO A 55 -12.66 7.75 0.28
CA PRO A 55 -12.70 6.30 0.41
C PRO A 55 -14.14 5.81 0.54
N THR A 56 -14.40 4.66 -0.07
CA THR A 56 -15.69 3.97 -0.07
C THR A 56 -15.61 2.69 0.75
N GLU A 57 -16.76 2.10 1.07
CA GLU A 57 -16.83 0.78 1.72
C GLU A 57 -16.10 -0.30 0.90
N GLY A 58 -16.11 -0.20 -0.43
CA GLY A 58 -15.33 -1.11 -1.29
C GLY A 58 -13.82 -0.97 -1.10
N ASP A 59 -13.33 0.25 -0.84
CA ASP A 59 -11.91 0.50 -0.53
C ASP A 59 -11.54 -0.06 0.85
N ASP A 60 -12.47 0.06 1.82
CA ASP A 60 -12.31 -0.52 3.16
C ASP A 60 -12.20 -2.05 3.09
N GLU A 61 -13.06 -2.72 2.32
CA GLU A 61 -13.01 -4.18 2.16
C GLU A 61 -11.70 -4.65 1.52
N VAL A 62 -11.20 -3.92 0.51
CA VAL A 62 -9.90 -4.20 -0.11
C VAL A 62 -8.76 -4.01 0.90
N LEU A 63 -8.81 -2.95 1.72
CA LEU A 63 -7.82 -2.72 2.78
C LEU A 63 -7.84 -3.81 3.83
N ILE A 64 -9.02 -4.19 4.30
CA ILE A 64 -9.21 -5.24 5.31
C ILE A 64 -8.69 -6.57 4.80
N ALA A 65 -9.02 -6.95 3.56
CA ALA A 65 -8.52 -8.16 2.93
C ALA A 65 -6.98 -8.17 2.85
N ALA A 66 -6.37 -7.08 2.39
CA ALA A 66 -4.92 -6.96 2.29
C ALA A 66 -4.22 -6.99 3.66
N LEU A 67 -4.78 -6.32 4.66
CA LEU A 67 -4.29 -6.36 6.04
C LEU A 67 -4.38 -7.77 6.63
N ARG A 68 -5.48 -8.47 6.40
CA ARG A 68 -5.67 -9.85 6.85
C ARG A 68 -4.58 -10.75 6.28
N GLU A 69 -4.36 -10.71 4.97
CA GLU A 69 -3.31 -11.51 4.32
C GLU A 69 -1.91 -11.16 4.84
N ALA A 70 -1.61 -9.87 5.03
CA ALA A 70 -0.33 -9.45 5.60
C ALA A 70 -0.14 -9.93 7.06
N PHE A 71 -1.19 -9.91 7.88
CA PHE A 71 -1.11 -10.39 9.25
C PHE A 71 -1.04 -11.91 9.37
N LEU A 72 -1.72 -12.65 8.49
CA LEU A 72 -1.55 -14.11 8.40
C LEU A 72 -0.11 -14.47 8.04
N TRP A 73 0.47 -13.81 7.03
CA TRP A 73 1.88 -13.95 6.68
C TRP A 73 2.80 -13.69 7.88
N ARG A 74 2.49 -12.66 8.68
CA ARG A 74 3.28 -12.27 9.86
C ARG A 74 3.37 -13.39 10.89
N ILE A 75 2.29 -14.14 11.09
CA ILE A 75 2.21 -15.26 12.05
C ILE A 75 2.57 -16.61 11.42
N GLY A 76 2.96 -16.63 10.15
CA GLY A 76 3.37 -17.85 9.44
C GLY A 76 2.22 -18.68 8.90
N LEU A 77 1.01 -18.12 8.80
CA LEU A 77 -0.14 -18.75 8.15
C LEU A 77 -0.25 -18.22 6.71
N HIS A 78 -0.39 -19.13 5.75
CA HIS A 78 -0.61 -18.85 4.32
C HIS A 78 -1.60 -19.84 3.74
#